data_AF-A0A133L1G8-F1
#
_entry.id   AF-A0A133L1G8-F1
#
_cell.length_a   1.000
_cell.length_b   1.000
_cell.length_c   1.000
_cell.angle_alpha   90.00
_cell.angle_beta   90.00
_cell.angle_gamma   90.00
#
_symmetry.space_group_name_H-M   'P 1'
#
loop_
_entity.id
_entity.type
_entity.pdbx_description
1 polymer ?
#
loop_
_entity_poly.entity_id
_entity_poly.type
_entity_poly.pdbx_seq_one_letter_code
_entity_poly.pdbx_strand_id
1 'polypeptide(L)'
;MNAGTLKQILLITDGCSNQGGDPAAAAALAREAGITINVIGVMERDIIDEKGAAEIQNIAMSGGGVSQIVYTKQLSQTVQMVTRKAMTQTIQGIVNKELKHILGSNGSIEALPPEKRGDVLEVVDELGETVDLDILVLVDTSASMKPKLETVKEALLDLSLSLNARMGNNQFSVFIFPGKRKETEKLLDWTPQLESLTTIFPKLQTGGITPTGPAIHEAIRHFDRKRKLRGYHTHDDGQYFEESI
;
A
#
# COMPACT_ATOMS: atom_id res chain seq x y z
N MET A 1 8.00 11.42 -19.20
CA MET A 1 6.65 11.15 -18.66
C MET A 1 6.76 11.23 -17.15
N ASN A 2 6.02 12.11 -16.47
CA ASN A 2 5.97 12.07 -15.01
C ASN A 2 4.93 11.01 -14.62
N ALA A 3 5.37 9.80 -14.30
CA ALA A 3 4.49 8.67 -13.97
C ALA A 3 3.71 8.83 -12.64
N GLY A 4 3.75 10.04 -12.05
CA GLY A 4 3.09 10.35 -10.79
C GLY A 4 3.72 9.63 -9.60
N THR A 5 3.09 9.78 -8.43
CA THR A 5 3.43 9.02 -7.23
C THR A 5 2.50 7.82 -7.15
N LEU A 6 3.06 6.60 -7.06
CA LEU A 6 2.29 5.39 -6.81
C LEU A 6 1.76 5.41 -5.38
N LYS A 7 0.52 4.99 -5.17
CA LYS A 7 -0.12 4.95 -3.84
C LYS A 7 -0.53 3.53 -3.52
N GLN A 8 -0.07 3.03 -2.38
CA GLN A 8 -0.38 1.67 -1.95
C GLN A 8 -0.81 1.64 -0.48
N ILE A 9 -1.80 0.80 -0.19
CA ILE A 9 -2.09 0.32 1.16
C ILE A 9 -1.50 -1.07 1.28
N LEU A 10 -0.69 -1.30 2.32
CA LEU A 10 -0.23 -2.62 2.70
C LEU A 10 -0.98 -3.05 3.96
N LEU A 11 -1.95 -3.94 3.81
CA LEU A 11 -2.73 -4.52 4.89
C LEU A 11 -2.04 -5.79 5.40
N ILE A 12 -1.67 -5.81 6.68
CA ILE A 12 -1.10 -6.97 7.36
C ILE A 12 -2.09 -7.42 8.42
N THR A 13 -2.66 -8.62 8.24
CA THR A 13 -3.69 -9.18 9.12
C THR A 13 -3.53 -10.69 9.20
N ASP A 14 -4.15 -11.32 10.19
CA ASP A 14 -4.32 -12.77 10.22
C ASP A 14 -5.74 -13.24 9.89
N GLY A 15 -6.62 -12.31 9.49
CA GLY A 15 -7.93 -12.56 8.90
C GLY A 15 -9.14 -12.33 9.83
N CYS A 16 -10.34 -12.44 9.25
CA CYS A 16 -11.65 -12.35 9.88
C CYS A 16 -12.01 -10.95 10.42
N SER A 17 -12.24 -9.99 9.51
CA SER A 17 -12.96 -8.78 9.87
C SER A 17 -14.30 -9.15 10.51
N ASN A 18 -14.54 -8.61 11.69
CA ASN A 18 -15.72 -8.93 12.49
C ASN A 18 -16.52 -7.69 12.88
N GLN A 19 -16.12 -6.51 12.40
CA GLN A 19 -16.75 -5.24 12.71
C GLN A 19 -16.48 -4.19 11.62
N GLY A 20 -17.43 -3.29 11.38
CA GLY A 20 -17.18 -2.06 10.62
C GLY A 20 -17.51 -2.09 9.11
N GLY A 21 -18.33 -3.03 8.65
CA GLY A 21 -18.76 -3.12 7.25
C GLY A 21 -17.86 -4.02 6.40
N ASP A 22 -18.14 -4.09 5.09
CA ASP A 22 -17.43 -4.97 4.16
C ASP A 22 -16.07 -4.39 3.74
N PRO A 23 -14.93 -5.03 4.10
CA PRO A 23 -13.61 -4.55 3.73
C PRO A 23 -13.33 -4.63 2.22
N ALA A 24 -14.01 -5.51 1.47
CA ALA A 24 -13.86 -5.57 0.01
C ALA A 24 -14.47 -4.34 -0.67
N ALA A 25 -15.62 -3.87 -0.19
CA ALA A 25 -16.24 -2.62 -0.66
C ALA A 25 -15.34 -1.40 -0.38
N ALA A 26 -14.73 -1.33 0.82
CA ALA A 26 -13.76 -0.28 1.15
C ALA A 26 -12.52 -0.33 0.24
N ALA A 27 -12.07 -1.55 -0.12
CA ALA A 27 -10.95 -1.73 -1.04
C ALA A 27 -11.27 -1.29 -2.48
N ALA A 28 -12.50 -1.55 -2.96
CA ALA A 28 -12.96 -1.06 -4.25
C ALA A 28 -12.94 0.48 -4.31
N LEU A 29 -13.38 1.15 -3.24
CA LEU A 29 -13.30 2.61 -3.11
C LEU A 29 -11.86 3.13 -3.14
N ALA A 30 -10.92 2.44 -2.48
CA ALA A 30 -9.50 2.80 -2.54
C ALA A 30 -8.95 2.73 -3.98
N ARG A 31 -9.33 1.68 -4.71
CA ARG A 31 -8.92 1.49 -6.12
C ARG A 31 -9.47 2.61 -7.01
N GLU A 32 -10.72 3.03 -6.81
CA GLU A 32 -11.30 4.17 -7.52
C GLU A 32 -10.54 5.48 -7.23
N ALA A 33 -10.02 5.64 -6.01
CA ALA A 33 -9.16 6.76 -5.62
C ALA A 33 -7.71 6.65 -6.13
N GLY A 34 -7.39 5.63 -6.93
CA GLY A 34 -6.05 5.38 -7.47
C GLY A 34 -5.06 4.85 -6.42
N ILE A 35 -5.55 4.13 -5.41
CA ILE A 35 -4.76 3.51 -4.35
C ILE A 35 -4.88 1.99 -4.47
N THR A 36 -3.75 1.31 -4.67
CA THR A 36 -3.71 -0.16 -4.75
C THR A 36 -3.69 -0.76 -3.35
N ILE A 37 -4.49 -1.79 -3.05
CA ILE A 37 -4.43 -2.50 -1.76
C ILE A 37 -3.79 -3.87 -1.90
N ASN A 38 -2.68 -4.06 -1.19
CA ASN A 38 -2.00 -5.34 -1.04
C ASN A 38 -2.31 -5.92 0.33
N VAL A 39 -2.50 -7.24 0.42
CA VAL A 39 -2.90 -7.90 1.67
C VAL A 39 -1.95 -9.04 1.98
N ILE A 40 -1.42 -9.06 3.20
CA ILE A 40 -0.54 -10.12 3.68
C ILE A 40 -1.21 -10.78 4.89
N GLY A 41 -1.57 -12.04 4.71
CA GLY A 41 -2.06 -12.93 5.75
C GLY A 41 -0.90 -13.52 6.55
N VAL A 42 -0.84 -13.30 7.86
CA VAL A 42 0.26 -13.80 8.71
C VAL A 42 -0.18 -15.00 9.55
N MET A 43 0.49 -16.14 9.33
CA MET A 43 0.26 -17.41 10.02
C MET A 43 1.40 -17.74 10.99
N GLU A 44 1.07 -18.36 12.13
CA GLU A 44 2.08 -18.79 13.10
C GLU A 44 2.26 -20.31 13.16
N ARG A 45 1.18 -21.11 13.17
CA ARG A 45 1.26 -22.60 13.27
C ARG A 45 0.03 -23.43 12.85
N ASP A 46 -1.12 -22.85 12.52
CA ASP A 46 -2.36 -23.59 12.19
C ASP A 46 -3.07 -23.05 10.94
N ILE A 47 -3.96 -23.89 10.39
CA ILE A 47 -4.77 -23.71 9.17
C ILE A 47 -5.52 -22.37 9.23
N ILE A 48 -5.38 -21.53 8.21
CA ILE A 48 -6.28 -20.39 8.03
C ILE A 48 -7.69 -20.95 7.81
N ASP A 49 -8.66 -20.50 8.60
CA ASP A 49 -10.08 -20.71 8.30
C ASP A 49 -10.32 -20.24 6.85
N GLU A 50 -10.89 -21.08 5.99
CA GLU A 50 -11.11 -20.78 4.56
C GLU A 50 -11.74 -19.41 4.34
N LYS A 51 -12.56 -18.97 5.31
CA LYS A 51 -13.17 -17.63 5.36
C LYS A 51 -12.15 -16.50 5.44
N GLY A 52 -11.13 -16.62 6.27
CA GLY A 52 -10.06 -15.62 6.39
C GLY A 52 -9.22 -15.53 5.11
N ALA A 53 -8.91 -16.67 4.47
CA ALA A 53 -8.21 -16.68 3.19
C ALA A 53 -9.03 -15.99 2.08
N ALA A 54 -10.33 -16.32 2.00
CA ALA A 54 -11.24 -15.71 1.04
C ALA A 54 -11.37 -14.20 1.24
N GLU A 55 -11.48 -13.73 2.48
CA GLU A 55 -11.52 -12.30 2.80
C GLU A 55 -10.24 -11.59 2.35
N ILE A 56 -9.06 -12.12 2.69
CA ILE A 56 -7.75 -11.58 2.28
C ILE A 56 -7.66 -11.45 0.75
N GLN A 57 -8.07 -12.49 0.03
CA GLN A 57 -8.06 -12.49 -1.43
C GLN A 57 -9.05 -11.49 -2.02
N ASN A 58 -10.28 -11.42 -1.47
CA ASN A 58 -11.32 -10.53 -1.94
C ASN A 58 -10.95 -9.04 -1.74
N ILE A 59 -10.31 -8.69 -0.62
CA ILE A 59 -9.82 -7.33 -0.36
C ILE A 59 -8.77 -6.95 -1.40
N ALA A 60 -7.74 -7.78 -1.60
CA ALA A 60 -6.67 -7.49 -2.57
C ALA A 60 -7.20 -7.38 -4.00
N MET A 61 -8.07 -8.32 -4.41
CA MET A 61 -8.68 -8.31 -5.74
C MET A 61 -9.54 -7.06 -5.98
N SER A 62 -10.36 -6.68 -5.00
CA SER A 62 -11.19 -5.47 -5.09
C SER A 62 -10.34 -4.20 -5.11
N GLY A 63 -9.26 -4.18 -4.31
CA GLY A 63 -8.26 -3.11 -4.26
C GLY A 63 -7.26 -3.09 -5.43
N GLY A 64 -7.35 -4.04 -6.37
CA GLY A 64 -6.48 -4.11 -7.54
C GLY A 64 -5.01 -4.47 -7.24
N GLY A 65 -4.73 -5.06 -6.07
CA GLY A 65 -3.39 -5.45 -5.65
C GLY A 65 -3.22 -6.96 -5.51
N VAL A 66 -2.24 -7.37 -4.71
CA VAL A 66 -1.85 -8.78 -4.53
C VAL A 66 -2.09 -9.21 -3.08
N SER A 67 -2.64 -10.42 -2.92
CA SER A 67 -2.72 -11.11 -1.63
C SER A 67 -1.69 -12.23 -1.53
N GLN A 68 -1.06 -12.37 -0.36
CA GLN A 68 -0.22 -13.54 -0.05
C GLN A 68 -0.44 -13.98 1.40
N ILE A 69 -0.57 -15.29 1.63
CA ILE A 69 -0.61 -15.90 2.96
C ILE A 69 0.76 -16.50 3.26
N VAL A 70 1.35 -16.15 4.41
CA VAL A 70 2.71 -16.58 4.77
C VAL A 70 2.88 -16.86 6.25
N TYR A 71 3.83 -17.73 6.55
CA TYR A 71 4.30 -17.92 7.91
C TYR A 71 5.20 -16.76 8.34
N THR A 72 5.18 -16.42 9.64
CA THR A 72 6.01 -15.35 10.24
C THR A 72 7.47 -15.41 9.78
N LYS A 73 8.06 -16.61 9.71
CA LYS A 73 9.46 -16.82 9.27
C LYS A 73 9.80 -16.27 7.88
N GLN A 74 8.81 -16.13 7.00
CA GLN A 74 9.00 -15.67 5.61
C GLN A 74 8.40 -14.27 5.39
N LEU A 75 7.94 -13.59 6.45
CA LEU A 75 7.17 -12.36 6.33
C LEU A 75 7.96 -11.22 5.67
N SER A 76 9.21 -10.98 6.09
CA SER A 76 10.04 -9.90 5.54
C SER A 76 10.22 -10.01 4.02
N GLN A 77 10.64 -11.17 3.53
CA GLN A 77 10.79 -11.44 2.10
C GLN A 77 9.47 -11.27 1.34
N THR A 78 8.37 -11.71 1.95
CA THR A 78 7.04 -11.63 1.34
C THR A 78 6.54 -10.20 1.24
N VAL A 79 6.70 -9.41 2.29
CA VAL A 79 6.31 -8.00 2.32
C VAL A 79 7.01 -7.24 1.19
N GLN A 80 8.32 -7.47 1.01
CA GLN A 80 9.08 -6.86 -0.08
C GLN A 80 8.58 -7.33 -1.46
N MET A 81 8.42 -8.64 -1.63
CA MET A 81 7.99 -9.25 -2.90
C MET A 81 6.59 -8.77 -3.31
N VAL A 82 5.63 -8.77 -2.39
CA VAL A 82 4.25 -8.33 -2.64
C VAL A 82 4.22 -6.86 -3.02
N THR A 83 4.95 -6.01 -2.30
CA THR A 83 5.00 -4.57 -2.58
C THR A 83 5.59 -4.30 -3.98
N ARG A 84 6.74 -4.89 -4.31
CA ARG A 84 7.38 -4.74 -5.63
C ARG A 84 6.51 -5.29 -6.76
N LYS A 85 5.94 -6.48 -6.58
CA LYS A 85 5.04 -7.09 -7.56
C LYS A 85 3.82 -6.20 -7.85
N ALA A 86 3.20 -5.65 -6.80
CA ALA A 86 2.07 -4.75 -6.95
C ALA A 86 2.45 -3.43 -7.64
N MET A 87 3.65 -2.91 -7.38
CA MET A 87 4.18 -1.76 -8.11
C MET A 87 4.31 -2.06 -9.61
N THR A 88 4.99 -3.15 -9.97
CA THR A 88 5.14 -3.56 -11.37
C THR A 88 3.78 -3.74 -12.04
N GLN A 89 2.81 -4.40 -11.39
CA GLN A 89 1.46 -4.56 -11.93
C GLN A 89 0.72 -3.22 -12.10
N THR A 90 0.89 -2.29 -11.15
CA THR A 90 0.29 -0.95 -11.24
C THR A 90 0.87 -0.17 -12.42
N ILE A 91 2.20 -0.21 -12.60
CA ILE A 91 2.90 0.45 -13.70
C ILE A 91 2.50 -0.18 -15.05
N GLN A 92 2.52 -1.51 -15.15
CA GLN A 92 2.04 -2.22 -16.35
C GLN A 92 0.59 -1.85 -16.68
N GLY A 93 -0.26 -1.69 -15.67
CA GLY A 93 -1.64 -1.23 -15.84
C GLY A 93 -1.74 0.18 -16.42
N ILE A 94 -0.88 1.10 -15.98
CA ILE A 94 -0.79 2.47 -16.52
C ILE A 94 -0.27 2.44 -17.96
N VAL A 95 0.84 1.74 -18.21
CA VAL A 95 1.45 1.62 -19.54
C VAL A 95 0.48 0.97 -20.53
N ASN A 96 -0.24 -0.08 -20.14
CA ASN A 96 -1.27 -0.70 -20.97
C ASN A 96 -2.41 0.27 -21.31
N LYS A 97 -2.81 1.16 -20.39
CA LYS A 97 -3.82 2.19 -20.69
C LYS A 97 -3.32 3.19 -21.73
N GLU A 98 -2.06 3.63 -21.61
CA GLU A 98 -1.44 4.53 -22.58
C GLU A 98 -1.29 3.86 -23.96
N LEU A 99 -0.87 2.59 -24.00
CA LEU A 99 -0.81 1.82 -25.25
C LEU A 99 -2.18 1.70 -25.91
N LYS A 100 -3.25 1.42 -25.15
CA LYS A 100 -4.62 1.39 -25.69
C LYS A 100 -5.08 2.76 -26.21
N HIS A 101 -4.67 3.84 -25.55
CA HIS A 101 -5.00 5.18 -25.99
C HIS A 101 -4.34 5.53 -27.33
N ILE A 102 -3.08 5.13 -27.52
CA ILE A 102 -2.30 5.41 -28.74
C ILE A 102 -2.63 4.45 -29.89
N LEU A 103 -2.74 3.15 -29.60
CA LEU A 103 -2.83 2.08 -30.61
C LEU A 103 -4.25 1.49 -30.74
N GLY A 104 -5.22 1.99 -29.99
CA GLY A 104 -6.60 1.49 -29.97
C GLY A 104 -6.76 0.16 -29.22
N SER A 105 -7.87 -0.55 -29.47
CA SER A 105 -8.27 -1.74 -28.71
C SER A 105 -7.26 -2.90 -28.70
N ASN A 106 -6.34 -2.93 -29.67
CA ASN A 106 -5.32 -3.96 -29.81
C ASN A 106 -3.98 -3.58 -29.13
N GLY A 107 -3.88 -2.39 -28.55
CA GLY A 107 -2.69 -1.90 -27.86
C GLY A 107 -2.56 -2.47 -26.46
N SER A 108 -2.10 -3.71 -26.31
CA SER A 108 -1.66 -4.24 -25.01
C SER A 108 -0.26 -4.80 -25.11
N ILE A 109 0.48 -4.82 -24.00
CA ILE A 109 1.83 -5.37 -23.91
C ILE A 109 1.87 -6.81 -24.44
N GLU A 110 0.82 -7.60 -24.17
CA GLU A 110 0.70 -8.98 -24.61
C GLU A 110 0.47 -9.09 -26.13
N ALA A 111 -0.19 -8.11 -26.73
CA ALA A 111 -0.44 -8.06 -28.17
C ALA A 111 0.74 -7.52 -28.99
N LEU A 112 1.74 -6.91 -28.35
CA LEU A 112 2.93 -6.40 -29.02
C LEU A 112 3.82 -7.55 -29.56
N PRO A 113 4.51 -7.34 -30.70
CA PRO A 113 5.57 -8.23 -31.16
C PRO A 113 6.67 -8.42 -30.08
N PRO A 114 7.37 -9.58 -30.04
CA PRO A 114 8.34 -9.88 -29.00
C PRO A 114 9.40 -8.79 -28.74
N GLU A 115 9.95 -8.20 -29.81
CA GLU A 115 10.93 -7.12 -29.70
C GLU A 115 10.35 -5.89 -28.98
N LYS A 116 9.16 -5.43 -29.40
CA LYS A 116 8.48 -4.28 -28.79
C LYS A 116 7.97 -4.56 -27.39
N ARG A 117 7.62 -5.81 -27.09
CA ARG A 117 7.28 -6.22 -25.73
C ARG A 117 8.50 -6.09 -24.80
N GLY A 118 9.68 -6.46 -25.28
CA GLY A 118 10.95 -6.27 -24.56
C GLY A 118 11.19 -4.80 -24.21
N ASP A 119 11.11 -3.91 -25.22
CA ASP A 119 11.26 -2.46 -25.03
C ASP A 119 10.30 -1.92 -23.93
N VAL A 120 9.04 -2.36 -23.95
CA VAL A 120 8.04 -1.88 -22.98
C VAL A 120 8.30 -2.44 -21.58
N LEU A 121 8.76 -3.69 -21.45
CA LEU A 121 9.11 -4.27 -20.15
C LEU A 121 10.30 -3.54 -19.52
N GLU A 122 11.29 -3.14 -20.30
CA GLU A 122 12.41 -2.32 -19.81
C GLU A 122 11.93 -0.98 -19.25
N VAL A 123 11.01 -0.31 -19.95
CA VAL A 123 10.40 0.94 -19.46
C VAL A 123 9.61 0.71 -18.15
N VAL A 124 8.89 -0.41 -18.05
CA VAL A 124 8.19 -0.77 -16.81
C VAL A 124 9.16 -0.96 -15.65
N ASP A 125 10.29 -1.62 -15.88
CA ASP A 125 11.31 -1.87 -14.85
C ASP A 125 12.01 -0.55 -14.45
N GLU A 126 12.34 0.31 -15.40
CA GLU A 126 12.91 1.65 -15.13
C GLU A 126 11.94 2.51 -14.30
N LEU A 127 10.66 2.53 -14.67
CA LEU A 127 9.63 3.19 -13.87
C LEU A 127 9.53 2.55 -12.49
N GLY A 128 9.66 1.23 -12.39
CA GLY A 128 9.68 0.50 -11.12
C GLY A 128 10.74 1.00 -10.15
N GLU A 129 11.88 1.49 -10.63
CA GLU A 129 12.97 2.01 -9.79
C GLU A 129 12.93 3.52 -9.58
N THR A 130 12.36 4.28 -10.52
CA THR A 130 12.43 5.76 -10.53
C THR A 130 11.18 6.46 -9.98
N VAL A 131 10.00 5.82 -9.98
CA VAL A 131 8.77 6.49 -9.53
C VAL A 131 8.69 6.65 -8.02
N ASP A 132 8.17 7.81 -7.59
CA ASP A 132 7.86 8.04 -6.19
C ASP A 132 6.77 7.07 -5.70
N LEU A 133 6.83 6.70 -4.43
CA LEU A 133 5.96 5.72 -3.82
C LEU A 133 5.49 6.18 -2.43
N ASP A 134 4.18 6.26 -2.25
CA ASP A 134 3.53 6.48 -0.96
C ASP A 134 2.88 5.17 -0.49
N ILE A 135 3.39 4.59 0.60
CA ILE A 135 2.83 3.38 1.23
C ILE A 135 2.23 3.69 2.59
N LEU A 136 0.96 3.35 2.77
CA LEU A 136 0.31 3.34 4.07
C LEU A 136 0.15 1.90 4.54
N VAL A 137 0.83 1.55 5.63
CA VAL A 137 0.75 0.22 6.24
C VAL A 137 -0.37 0.21 7.26
N LEU A 138 -1.33 -0.69 7.08
CA LEU A 138 -2.36 -1.02 8.05
C LEU A 138 -1.94 -2.32 8.75
N VAL A 139 -1.65 -2.25 10.05
CA VAL A 139 -1.26 -3.41 10.86
C VAL A 139 -2.39 -3.81 11.79
N ASP A 140 -2.83 -5.05 11.67
CA ASP A 140 -3.78 -5.65 12.58
C ASP A 140 -3.12 -5.88 13.96
N THR A 141 -3.76 -5.36 15.00
CA THR A 141 -3.40 -5.52 16.41
C THR A 141 -4.46 -6.29 17.18
N SER A 142 -5.21 -7.17 16.53
CA SER A 142 -6.08 -8.15 17.18
C SER A 142 -5.30 -9.06 18.14
N ALA A 143 -6.01 -9.75 19.03
CA ALA A 143 -5.41 -10.59 20.06
C ALA A 143 -4.51 -11.70 19.46
N SER A 144 -4.88 -12.25 18.32
CA SER A 144 -4.13 -13.28 17.59
C SER A 144 -2.87 -12.77 16.89
N MET A 145 -2.78 -11.45 16.66
CA MET A 145 -1.59 -10.81 16.10
C MET A 145 -0.49 -10.57 17.12
N LYS A 146 -0.77 -10.59 18.43
CA LYS A 146 0.21 -10.32 19.50
C LYS A 146 1.57 -11.04 19.33
N PRO A 147 1.62 -12.36 19.07
CA PRO A 147 2.90 -13.05 18.88
C PRO A 147 3.60 -12.73 17.54
N LYS A 148 2.86 -12.20 16.56
CA LYS A 148 3.33 -11.91 15.20
C LYS A 148 3.87 -10.48 15.05
N LEU A 149 3.45 -9.55 15.91
CA LEU A 149 3.78 -8.12 15.81
C LEU A 149 5.27 -7.82 15.75
N GLU A 150 6.09 -8.57 16.50
CA GLU A 150 7.54 -8.37 16.46
C GLU A 150 8.11 -8.71 15.08
N THR A 151 7.64 -9.79 14.47
CA THR A 151 8.04 -10.16 13.10
C THR A 151 7.50 -9.18 12.07
N VAL A 152 6.30 -8.63 12.26
CA VAL A 152 5.76 -7.56 11.41
C VAL A 152 6.66 -6.32 11.49
N LYS A 153 7.07 -5.92 12.69
CA LYS A 153 7.97 -4.78 12.90
C LYS A 153 9.28 -4.96 12.13
N GLU A 154 9.96 -6.09 12.28
CA GLU A 154 11.20 -6.39 11.55
C GLU A 154 10.97 -6.38 10.03
N ALA A 155 9.88 -6.99 9.56
CA ALA A 155 9.53 -7.00 8.13
C ALA A 155 9.30 -5.59 7.56
N LEU A 156 8.74 -4.66 8.34
CA LEU A 156 8.55 -3.28 7.92
C LEU A 156 9.85 -2.49 7.89
N LEU A 157 10.76 -2.72 8.85
CA LEU A 157 12.09 -2.12 8.82
C LEU A 157 12.87 -2.59 7.58
N ASP A 158 12.88 -3.89 7.31
CA ASP A 158 13.50 -4.46 6.11
C ASP A 158 12.88 -3.93 4.81
N LEU A 159 11.54 -3.77 4.77
CA LEU A 159 10.85 -3.16 3.64
C LEU A 159 11.33 -1.73 3.40
N SER A 160 11.46 -0.92 4.46
CA SER A 160 11.91 0.47 4.32
C SER A 160 13.32 0.55 3.75
N LEU A 161 14.23 -0.33 4.20
CA LEU A 161 15.58 -0.43 3.66
C LEU A 161 15.58 -0.83 2.18
N SER A 162 14.80 -1.85 1.83
CA SER A 162 14.68 -2.34 0.45
C SER A 162 14.13 -1.29 -0.51
N LEU A 163 13.13 -0.52 -0.08
CA LEU A 163 12.52 0.51 -0.92
C LEU A 163 13.38 1.77 -1.01
N ASN A 164 14.03 2.17 0.08
CA ASN A 164 14.94 3.33 0.09
C ASN A 164 16.22 3.10 -0.74
N ALA A 165 16.49 1.87 -1.18
CA ALA A 165 17.52 1.57 -2.17
C ALA A 165 17.11 1.94 -3.62
N ARG A 166 15.81 2.17 -3.88
CA ARG A 166 15.31 2.64 -5.18
C ARG A 166 15.66 4.12 -5.39
N MET A 167 15.67 4.57 -6.64
CA MET A 167 15.93 5.97 -6.99
C MET A 167 14.75 6.89 -6.65
N GLY A 168 13.52 6.40 -6.81
CA GLY A 168 12.30 7.16 -6.48
C GLY A 168 12.11 7.39 -4.99
N ASN A 169 11.50 8.51 -4.61
CA ASN A 169 11.29 8.83 -3.20
C ASN A 169 10.22 7.93 -2.60
N ASN A 170 10.46 7.40 -1.41
CA ASN A 170 9.47 6.62 -0.68
C ASN A 170 8.97 7.38 0.54
N GLN A 171 7.68 7.31 0.79
CA GLN A 171 7.06 7.82 2.02
C GLN A 171 6.20 6.73 2.62
N PHE A 172 6.38 6.51 3.91
CA PHE A 172 5.67 5.52 4.69
C PHE A 172 4.77 6.21 5.70
N SER A 173 3.59 5.64 5.93
CA SER A 173 2.78 5.94 7.09
C SER A 173 2.29 4.63 7.69
N VAL A 174 2.19 4.55 9.02
CA VAL A 174 1.80 3.31 9.70
C VAL A 174 0.64 3.58 10.63
N PHE A 175 -0.39 2.77 10.46
CA PHE A 175 -1.61 2.77 11.24
C PHE A 175 -1.82 1.38 11.81
N ILE A 176 -2.41 1.32 12.99
CA ILE A 176 -2.89 0.09 13.60
C ILE A 176 -4.40 0.07 13.71
N PHE A 177 -4.96 -1.13 13.71
CA PHE A 177 -6.36 -1.36 14.00
C PHE A 177 -6.50 -2.69 14.75
N PRO A 178 -7.26 -2.74 15.86
CA PRO A 178 -8.00 -1.63 16.46
C PRO A 178 -7.09 -0.64 17.18
N GLY A 179 -7.47 0.64 17.19
CA GLY A 179 -6.81 1.66 18.02
C GLY A 179 -7.30 1.65 19.47
N LYS A 180 -6.61 2.34 20.38
CA LYS A 180 -6.97 2.35 21.82
C LYS A 180 -8.36 2.90 22.14
N ARG A 181 -8.81 3.89 21.36
CA ARG A 181 -10.08 4.63 21.58
C ARG A 181 -10.91 4.82 20.31
N LYS A 182 -10.42 4.32 19.18
CA LYS A 182 -10.98 4.50 17.84
C LYS A 182 -10.75 3.22 17.06
N GLU A 183 -11.49 3.04 15.96
CA GLU A 183 -11.31 1.89 15.07
C GLU A 183 -9.88 1.80 14.51
N THR A 184 -9.21 2.95 14.34
CA THR A 184 -7.81 3.02 13.90
C THR A 184 -7.00 4.06 14.67
N GLU A 185 -5.70 3.81 14.79
CA GLU A 185 -4.73 4.73 15.40
C GLU A 185 -3.50 4.89 14.50
N LYS A 186 -3.14 6.14 14.18
CA LYS A 186 -1.93 6.46 13.42
C LYS A 186 -0.72 6.37 14.35
N LEU A 187 0.21 5.46 14.07
CA LEU A 187 1.47 5.36 14.78
C LEU A 187 2.53 6.30 14.22
N LEU A 188 2.54 6.46 12.89
CA LEU A 188 3.56 7.22 12.19
C LEU A 188 2.94 7.96 10.99
N ASP A 189 3.19 9.26 10.91
CA ASP A 189 2.82 10.07 9.74
C ASP A 189 3.81 9.85 8.59
N TRP A 190 3.50 10.40 7.42
CA TRP A 190 4.35 10.30 6.23
C TRP A 190 5.81 10.65 6.52
N THR A 191 6.69 9.68 6.34
CA THR A 191 8.13 9.79 6.57
C THR A 191 8.90 8.85 5.66
N PRO A 192 10.12 9.19 5.22
CA PRO A 192 10.98 8.24 4.51
C PRO A 192 11.59 7.15 5.41
N GLN A 193 11.56 7.33 6.75
CA GLN A 193 12.21 6.41 7.69
C GLN A 193 11.22 5.75 8.67
N LEU A 194 11.30 4.42 8.79
CA LEU A 194 10.50 3.62 9.73
C LEU A 194 11.22 3.27 11.04
N GLU A 195 12.43 3.77 11.29
CA GLU A 195 13.23 3.42 12.48
C GLU A 195 12.51 3.74 13.80
N SER A 196 11.65 4.77 13.80
CA SER A 196 10.83 5.15 14.94
C SER A 196 9.89 4.04 15.42
N LEU A 197 9.51 3.09 14.55
CA LEU A 197 8.67 1.94 14.89
C LEU A 197 9.29 1.04 15.96
N THR A 198 10.63 0.99 16.05
CA THR A 198 11.37 0.20 17.06
C THR A 198 10.94 0.56 18.49
N THR A 199 10.57 1.82 18.73
CA THR A 199 10.16 2.32 20.06
C THR A 199 8.66 2.26 20.32
N ILE A 200 7.86 2.13 19.25
CA ILE A 200 6.39 2.23 19.29
C ILE A 200 5.76 0.83 19.35
N PHE A 201 6.22 -0.11 18.52
CA PHE A 201 5.66 -1.47 18.41
C PHE A 201 5.62 -2.25 19.73
N PRO A 202 6.66 -2.21 20.59
CA PRO A 202 6.63 -2.90 21.89
C PRO A 202 5.55 -2.39 22.86
N LYS A 203 5.01 -1.18 22.62
CA LYS A 203 4.00 -0.54 23.47
C LYS A 203 2.57 -0.73 22.95
N LEU A 204 2.41 -1.48 21.84
CA LEU A 204 1.10 -1.73 21.25
C LEU A 204 0.29 -2.65 22.14
N GLN A 205 -0.94 -2.23 22.40
CA GLN A 205 -1.93 -3.04 23.10
C GLN A 205 -2.74 -3.76 22.04
N THR A 206 -2.94 -5.07 22.23
CA THR A 206 -3.79 -5.84 21.33
C THR A 206 -5.24 -5.82 21.79
N GLY A 207 -6.16 -5.72 20.83
CA GLY A 207 -7.61 -5.66 21.06
C GLY A 207 -8.34 -6.94 20.63
N GLY A 208 -9.63 -7.04 20.95
CA GLY A 208 -10.45 -8.21 20.60
C GLY A 208 -11.27 -8.09 19.30
N ILE A 209 -11.21 -6.95 18.61
CA ILE A 209 -12.00 -6.64 17.40
C ILE A 209 -11.07 -6.34 16.21
N THR A 210 -11.55 -6.53 14.99
CA THR A 210 -10.76 -6.34 13.75
C THR A 210 -11.55 -5.47 12.74
N PRO A 211 -11.54 -4.14 12.90
CA PRO A 211 -12.27 -3.21 12.04
C PRO A 211 -11.51 -2.90 10.75
N THR A 212 -11.37 -3.89 9.87
CA THR A 212 -10.61 -3.80 8.61
C THR A 212 -11.20 -2.77 7.63
N GLY A 213 -12.52 -2.80 7.42
CA GLY A 213 -13.20 -1.84 6.53
C GLY A 213 -13.00 -0.38 6.95
N PRO A 214 -13.25 -0.01 8.22
CA PRO A 214 -12.97 1.33 8.72
C PRO A 214 -11.50 1.72 8.63
N ALA A 215 -10.58 0.77 8.79
CA ALA A 215 -9.16 1.02 8.63
C ALA A 215 -8.76 1.41 7.20
N ILE A 216 -9.33 0.72 6.21
CA ILE A 216 -9.15 1.08 4.80
C ILE A 216 -9.73 2.48 4.53
N HIS A 217 -10.91 2.81 5.06
CA HIS A 217 -11.48 4.15 4.89
C HIS A 217 -10.60 5.25 5.50
N GLU A 218 -10.04 5.03 6.70
CA GLU A 218 -9.14 6.02 7.30
C GLU A 218 -7.85 6.19 6.49
N ALA A 219 -7.32 5.10 5.93
CA ALA A 219 -6.18 5.15 5.02
C ALA A 219 -6.47 6.02 3.79
N ILE A 220 -7.62 5.80 3.12
CA ILE A 220 -8.05 6.62 1.97
C ILE A 220 -8.13 8.10 2.37
N ARG A 221 -8.77 8.41 3.50
CA ARG A 221 -8.86 9.79 4.02
C ARG A 221 -7.48 10.39 4.29
N HIS A 222 -6.52 9.58 4.74
CA HIS A 222 -5.17 10.06 5.00
C HIS A 222 -4.40 10.41 3.72
N PHE A 223 -4.51 9.60 2.68
CA PHE A 223 -3.98 9.92 1.35
C PHE A 223 -4.58 11.23 0.81
N ASP A 224 -5.89 11.43 0.98
CA ASP A 224 -6.55 12.66 0.55
C ASP A 224 -6.05 13.91 1.27
N ARG A 225 -5.80 13.82 2.58
CA ARG A 225 -5.21 14.92 3.36
C ARG A 225 -3.81 15.28 2.85
N LYS A 226 -2.96 14.29 2.56
CA LYS A 226 -1.62 14.51 1.98
C LYS A 226 -1.69 15.22 0.62
N ARG A 227 -2.63 14.82 -0.25
CA ARG A 227 -2.86 15.48 -1.55
C ARG A 227 -3.24 16.96 -1.38
N LYS A 228 -4.15 17.27 -0.45
CA LYS A 228 -4.58 18.66 -0.19
C LYS A 228 -3.43 19.53 0.29
N LEU A 229 -2.58 19.02 1.19
CA LEU A 229 -1.40 19.75 1.68
C LEU A 229 -0.41 20.10 0.55
N ARG A 230 -0.18 19.17 -0.39
CA ARG A 230 0.64 19.46 -1.60
C ARG A 230 0.04 20.58 -2.46
N GLY A 231 -1.29 20.62 -2.62
CA GLY A 231 -1.96 21.64 -3.43
C GLY A 231 -1.93 23.05 -2.84
N TYR A 232 -1.90 23.19 -1.52
CA TYR A 232 -1.77 24.52 -0.87
C TYR A 232 -0.36 25.12 -1.02
N HIS A 233 0.69 24.31 -1.02
CA HIS A 233 2.07 24.81 -1.17
C HIS A 233 2.41 25.28 -2.58
N THR A 234 1.69 24.82 -3.61
CA THR A 234 1.89 25.24 -5.00
C THR A 234 1.27 26.60 -5.36
N HIS A 235 0.50 27.23 -4.47
CA HIS A 235 -0.20 28.49 -4.74
C HIS A 235 0.49 29.75 -4.21
N ASP A 236 1.60 29.64 -3.48
CA ASP A 236 2.21 30.79 -2.76
C ASP A 236 3.50 31.34 -3.40
N ASP A 237 4.07 30.68 -4.41
CA ASP A 237 5.33 31.11 -5.05
C ASP A 237 5.12 31.88 -6.37
N GLY A 238 4.21 32.87 -6.41
CA GLY A 238 3.95 33.55 -7.69
C GLY A 238 3.11 34.82 -7.74
N GLN A 239 2.90 35.56 -6.65
CA GLN A 239 2.32 36.91 -6.73
C GLN A 239 3.33 37.98 -6.33
N TYR A 240 4.22 38.32 -7.27
CA TYR A 240 4.81 39.65 -7.29
C TYR A 240 3.69 40.65 -7.54
N PHE A 241 3.30 41.39 -6.52
CA PHE A 241 2.56 42.64 -6.70
C PHE A 241 3.51 43.63 -7.40
N GLU A 242 3.37 43.77 -8.71
CA GLU A 242 3.77 45.01 -9.38
C GLU A 242 2.82 46.10 -8.90
N GLU A 243 3.26 46.90 -7.93
CA GLU A 243 2.68 48.22 -7.70
C GLU A 243 2.95 49.08 -8.93
N SER A 244 1.90 49.33 -9.71
CA SER A 244 1.89 50.33 -10.76
C SER A 244 1.43 51.67 -10.20
N ILE A 245 2.38 52.62 -10.19
CA ILE A 245 2.28 54.11 -10.19
C ILE A 245 1.76 54.79 -8.91
#